data_AF-A0A6G9XPD7-F1
#
_entry.id   AF-A0A6G9XPD7-F1
#
_cell.length_a   1.000
_cell.length_b   1.000
_cell.length_c   1.000
_cell.angle_alpha   90.00
_cell.angle_beta   90.00
_cell.angle_gamma   90.00
#
_symmetry.space_group_name_H-M   'P 1'
#
loop_
_entity.id
_entity.type
_entity.pdbx_description
1 polymer ?
#
loop_
_entity_poly.entity_id
_entity_poly.type
_entity_poly.pdbx_seq_one_letter_code
_entity_poly.pdbx_strand_id
1 'polypeptide(L)'
;MFAALTTSAPDSEIAAQLGRSLDGLRGRAKFLLQDSYSSAVALRKLRQMASAPEFDWETLAREAHAFAYKPYWDASTDERLILAWARNPAPTMAALVEEFGVGEQDIARRCIALELAQTRVEVVDHLGAELGGDLAYQARLGRDKANTAVGVLAITSATGAVLHLSLHTDIDTAAQACGEVDETALEDLPAVWAIATRVLGEGSARATRTGSWAERPAAEHHTDEVSDSVATAAQPVSRWRRLLKPRTC
;
A
#
# COMPACT_ATOMS: atom_id res chain seq x y z
N MET A 1 -13.10 -10.94 12.15
CA MET A 1 -14.35 -10.50 11.48
C MET A 1 -15.57 -11.23 12.03
N PHE A 2 -15.68 -12.55 11.88
CA PHE A 2 -16.88 -13.30 12.29
C PHE A 2 -17.19 -13.21 13.79
N ALA A 3 -16.18 -13.24 14.66
CA ALA A 3 -16.37 -12.98 16.09
C ALA A 3 -16.93 -11.58 16.41
N ALA A 4 -16.69 -10.58 15.55
CA ALA A 4 -17.28 -9.25 15.72
C ALA A 4 -18.73 -9.20 15.19
N LEU A 5 -19.05 -10.02 14.18
CA LEU A 5 -20.39 -10.09 13.57
C LEU A 5 -21.45 -10.70 14.52
N THR A 6 -21.03 -11.51 15.48
CA THR A 6 -21.91 -12.12 16.49
C THR A 6 -22.29 -11.18 17.63
N THR A 7 -21.63 -10.02 17.74
CA THR A 7 -21.95 -9.01 18.75
C THR A 7 -23.28 -8.32 18.43
N SER A 8 -23.87 -7.63 19.41
CA SER A 8 -25.04 -6.76 19.21
C SER A 8 -24.68 -5.35 18.72
N ALA A 9 -23.41 -5.08 18.43
CA ALA A 9 -22.94 -3.76 18.02
C ALA A 9 -23.50 -3.36 16.64
N PRO A 10 -23.72 -2.04 16.40
CA PRO A 10 -24.12 -1.54 15.09
C PRO A 10 -23.02 -1.76 14.04
N ASP A 11 -23.41 -1.89 12.76
CA ASP A 11 -22.48 -2.24 11.68
C ASP A 11 -21.31 -1.25 11.52
N SER A 12 -21.53 0.03 11.82
CA SER A 12 -20.49 1.07 11.79
C SER A 12 -19.42 0.86 12.84
N GLU A 13 -19.78 0.40 14.04
CA GLU A 13 -18.84 0.09 15.12
C GLU A 13 -18.04 -1.18 14.79
N ILE A 14 -18.70 -2.21 14.25
CA ILE A 14 -18.02 -3.42 13.78
C ILE A 14 -17.01 -3.07 12.68
N ALA A 15 -17.40 -2.22 11.73
CA ALA A 15 -16.51 -1.77 10.67
C ALA A 15 -15.28 -1.03 11.24
N ALA A 16 -15.50 -0.10 12.18
CA ALA A 16 -14.43 0.63 12.86
C ALA A 16 -13.49 -0.31 13.65
N GLN A 17 -14.04 -1.28 14.41
CA GLN A 17 -13.27 -2.27 15.15
C GLN A 17 -12.37 -3.12 14.24
N LEU A 18 -12.84 -3.41 13.01
CA LEU A 18 -12.08 -4.15 12.00
C LEU A 18 -11.14 -3.27 11.17
N GLY A 19 -11.10 -1.96 11.41
CA GLY A 19 -10.31 -1.01 10.63
C GLY A 19 -10.76 -0.92 9.16
N ARG A 20 -12.06 -1.03 8.90
CA ARG A 20 -12.64 -1.01 7.55
C ARG A 20 -13.74 0.04 7.41
N SER A 21 -13.98 0.49 6.18
CA SER A 21 -15.19 1.25 5.87
C SER A 21 -16.43 0.35 5.93
N LEU A 22 -17.58 0.94 6.25
CA LEU A 22 -18.86 0.22 6.28
C LEU A 22 -19.19 -0.40 4.91
N ASP A 23 -18.93 0.33 3.83
CA ASP A 23 -19.14 -0.18 2.47
C ASP A 23 -18.18 -1.32 2.12
N GLY A 24 -16.93 -1.26 2.60
CA GLY A 24 -15.97 -2.36 2.48
C GLY A 24 -16.44 -3.62 3.23
N LEU A 25 -17.00 -3.46 4.42
CA LEU A 25 -17.58 -4.57 5.19
C LEU A 25 -18.79 -5.18 4.46
N ARG A 26 -19.70 -4.34 3.96
CA ARG A 26 -20.88 -4.78 3.19
C ARG A 26 -20.49 -5.46 1.87
N GLY A 27 -19.53 -4.90 1.14
CA GLY A 27 -19.00 -5.49 -0.08
C GLY A 27 -18.36 -6.86 0.18
N ARG A 28 -17.63 -7.02 1.30
CA ARG A 28 -17.07 -8.33 1.70
C ARG A 28 -18.17 -9.33 2.03
N ALA A 29 -19.22 -8.92 2.74
CA ALA A 29 -20.35 -9.80 3.01
C ALA A 29 -21.07 -10.23 1.73
N LYS A 30 -21.27 -9.29 0.79
CA LYS A 30 -21.84 -9.56 -0.53
C LYS A 30 -21.00 -10.58 -1.32
N PHE A 31 -19.68 -10.41 -1.33
CA PHE A 31 -18.75 -11.35 -1.93
C PHE A 31 -18.84 -12.76 -1.32
N LEU A 32 -18.85 -12.86 0.02
CA LEU A 32 -18.95 -14.16 0.72
C LEU A 32 -20.27 -14.88 0.45
N LEU A 33 -21.34 -14.13 0.17
CA LEU A 33 -22.64 -14.66 -0.21
C LEU A 33 -22.84 -14.69 -1.74
N GLN A 34 -21.74 -14.70 -2.50
CA GLN A 34 -21.70 -14.87 -3.95
C GLN A 34 -22.63 -13.91 -4.72
N ASP A 35 -22.70 -12.65 -4.27
CA ASP A 35 -23.53 -11.61 -4.86
C ASP A 35 -25.05 -11.89 -4.89
N SER A 36 -25.52 -12.89 -4.14
CA SER A 36 -26.94 -13.29 -4.07
C SER A 36 -27.85 -12.24 -3.45
N TYR A 37 -27.27 -11.22 -2.79
CA TYR A 37 -27.99 -10.18 -2.05
C TYR A 37 -27.44 -8.79 -2.37
N SER A 38 -28.25 -7.76 -2.16
CA SER A 38 -27.75 -6.38 -2.11
C SER A 38 -26.81 -6.19 -0.92
N SER A 39 -25.90 -5.22 -1.00
CA SER A 39 -24.82 -5.03 -0.01
C SER A 39 -25.33 -4.89 1.43
N ALA A 40 -26.44 -4.19 1.64
CA ALA A 40 -27.04 -4.03 2.98
C ALA A 40 -27.69 -5.33 3.49
N VAL A 41 -28.35 -6.09 2.61
CA VAL A 41 -29.01 -7.35 2.98
C VAL A 41 -27.98 -8.44 3.22
N ALA A 42 -26.89 -8.46 2.45
CA ALA A 42 -25.80 -9.42 2.58
C ALA A 42 -25.17 -9.40 3.98
N LEU A 43 -24.84 -8.21 4.51
CA LEU A 43 -24.24 -8.10 5.84
C LEU A 43 -25.19 -8.62 6.93
N ARG A 44 -26.47 -8.26 6.88
CA ARG A 44 -27.48 -8.77 7.81
C ARG A 44 -27.62 -10.28 7.75
N LYS A 45 -27.62 -10.86 6.54
CA LYS A 45 -27.69 -12.32 6.35
C LYS A 45 -26.45 -13.02 6.87
N LEU A 46 -25.27 -12.45 6.61
CA LEU A 46 -24.02 -12.99 7.13
C LEU A 46 -23.98 -12.97 8.67
N ARG A 47 -24.52 -11.92 9.31
CA ARG A 47 -24.68 -11.86 10.77
C ARG A 47 -25.62 -12.94 11.29
N GLN A 48 -26.78 -13.13 10.63
CA GLN A 48 -27.73 -14.17 10.98
C GLN A 48 -27.09 -15.57 10.92
N MET A 49 -26.31 -15.85 9.87
CA MET A 49 -25.57 -17.10 9.73
C MET A 49 -24.48 -17.23 10.81
N ALA A 50 -23.72 -16.17 11.05
CA ALA A 50 -22.65 -16.16 12.06
C ALA A 50 -23.14 -16.40 13.50
N SER A 51 -24.42 -16.13 13.79
CA SER A 51 -25.02 -16.43 15.09
C SER A 51 -25.31 -17.92 15.32
N ALA A 52 -25.28 -18.77 14.27
CA ALA A 52 -25.46 -20.21 14.43
C ALA A 52 -24.19 -20.86 15.02
N PRO A 53 -24.27 -21.67 16.10
CA PRO A 53 -23.11 -22.29 16.75
C PRO A 53 -22.24 -23.15 15.83
N GLU A 54 -22.86 -23.80 14.85
CA GLU A 54 -22.25 -24.69 13.87
C GLU A 54 -21.75 -23.98 12.61
N PHE A 55 -21.82 -22.64 12.57
CA PHE A 55 -21.44 -21.87 11.39
C PHE A 55 -19.93 -21.95 11.12
N ASP A 56 -19.58 -22.71 10.08
CA ASP A 56 -18.23 -22.76 9.54
C ASP A 56 -18.00 -21.62 8.54
N TRP A 57 -17.44 -20.53 9.06
CA TRP A 57 -17.10 -19.37 8.27
C TRP A 57 -15.95 -19.62 7.28
N GLU A 58 -15.06 -20.57 7.57
CA GLU A 58 -13.88 -20.84 6.76
C GLU A 58 -14.28 -21.57 5.49
N THR A 59 -15.15 -22.58 5.60
CA THR A 59 -15.73 -23.26 4.44
C THR A 59 -16.47 -22.27 3.54
N LEU A 60 -17.34 -21.41 4.09
CA LEU A 60 -18.02 -20.37 3.30
C LEU A 60 -17.01 -19.47 2.55
N ALA A 61 -15.94 -19.05 3.22
CA ALA A 61 -14.93 -18.20 2.62
C ALA A 61 -14.16 -18.90 1.48
N ARG A 62 -13.81 -20.18 1.66
CA ARG A 62 -13.15 -21.00 0.64
C ARG A 62 -14.04 -21.17 -0.58
N GLU A 63 -15.32 -21.49 -0.40
CA GLU A 63 -16.30 -21.64 -1.48
C GLU A 63 -16.51 -20.34 -2.26
N ALA A 64 -16.66 -19.21 -1.57
CA ALA A 64 -16.81 -17.90 -2.23
C ALA A 64 -15.57 -17.52 -3.05
N HIS A 65 -14.37 -17.80 -2.53
CA HIS A 65 -13.12 -17.58 -3.25
C HIS A 65 -13.00 -18.48 -4.49
N ALA A 66 -13.32 -19.77 -4.36
CA ALA A 66 -13.34 -20.71 -5.47
C ALA A 66 -14.35 -20.29 -6.56
N PHE A 67 -15.57 -19.91 -6.18
CA PHE A 67 -16.61 -19.43 -7.10
C PHE A 67 -16.14 -18.20 -7.91
N ALA A 68 -15.40 -17.30 -7.26
CA ALA A 68 -14.90 -16.08 -7.90
C ALA A 68 -13.57 -16.28 -8.66
N TYR A 69 -13.03 -17.50 -8.73
CA TYR A 69 -11.69 -17.80 -9.25
C TYR A 69 -10.61 -16.91 -8.61
N LYS A 70 -10.69 -16.71 -7.29
CA LYS A 70 -9.73 -15.92 -6.51
C LYS A 70 -9.00 -16.80 -5.51
N PRO A 71 -7.69 -16.62 -5.33
CA PRO A 71 -6.95 -17.39 -4.34
C PRO A 71 -7.45 -17.09 -2.93
N TYR A 72 -7.62 -18.13 -2.12
CA TYR A 72 -7.90 -18.03 -0.70
C TYR A 72 -6.58 -18.07 0.07
N TRP A 73 -6.25 -16.96 0.74
CA TRP A 73 -5.06 -16.85 1.57
C TRP A 73 -5.43 -17.06 3.03
N ASP A 74 -5.15 -18.26 3.55
CA ASP A 74 -5.21 -18.52 4.99
C ASP A 74 -3.92 -18.11 5.70
N ALA A 75 -3.96 -18.12 7.03
CA ALA A 75 -2.83 -17.75 7.88
C ALA A 75 -1.61 -18.66 7.64
N SER A 76 -1.81 -19.95 7.36
CA SER A 76 -0.72 -20.88 7.10
C SER A 76 0.01 -20.57 5.78
N THR A 77 -0.75 -20.17 4.77
CA THR A 77 -0.23 -19.82 3.44
C THR A 77 0.49 -18.47 3.49
N ASP A 78 -0.04 -17.50 4.24
CA ASP A 78 0.66 -16.25 4.54
C ASP A 78 1.98 -16.49 5.26
N GLU A 79 1.99 -17.33 6.30
CA GLU A 79 3.20 -17.66 7.05
C GLU A 79 4.25 -18.31 6.16
N ARG A 80 3.85 -19.26 5.29
CA ARG A 80 4.75 -19.85 4.30
C ARG A 80 5.31 -18.82 3.32
N LEU A 81 4.49 -17.89 2.82
CA LEU A 81 4.96 -16.83 1.94
C LEU A 81 5.94 -15.88 2.63
N ILE A 82 5.69 -15.52 3.90
CA ILE A 82 6.60 -14.69 4.71
C ILE A 82 7.94 -15.41 4.93
N LEU A 83 7.89 -16.70 5.26
CA LEU A 83 9.10 -17.51 5.45
C LEU A 83 9.86 -17.68 4.14
N ALA A 84 9.18 -17.92 3.03
CA ALA A 84 9.77 -18.00 1.70
C ALA A 84 10.48 -16.70 1.33
N TRP A 85 9.83 -15.55 1.54
CA TRP A 85 10.41 -14.23 1.30
C TRP A 85 11.70 -14.00 2.09
N ALA A 86 11.76 -14.47 3.34
CA ALA A 86 12.91 -14.27 4.21
C ALA A 86 14.10 -15.21 3.95
N ARG A 87 13.96 -16.24 3.10
CA ARG A 87 15.04 -17.18 2.78
C ARG A 87 16.14 -16.52 1.94
N ASN A 88 17.36 -17.04 2.05
CA ASN A 88 18.50 -16.65 1.22
C ASN A 88 19.24 -17.91 0.70
N PRO A 89 19.22 -18.19 -0.62
CA PRO A 89 18.47 -17.45 -1.64
C PRO A 89 16.95 -17.61 -1.46
N ALA A 90 16.20 -16.59 -1.86
CA ALA A 90 14.75 -16.67 -1.92
C ALA A 90 14.33 -17.68 -3.01
N PRO A 91 13.20 -18.39 -2.84
CA PRO A 91 12.66 -19.23 -3.91
C PRO A 91 12.23 -18.36 -5.10
N THR A 92 12.26 -18.94 -6.30
CA THR A 92 11.80 -18.26 -7.51
C THR A 92 10.28 -18.10 -7.51
N MET A 93 9.79 -17.08 -8.21
CA MET A 93 8.35 -16.86 -8.42
C MET A 93 7.66 -18.11 -8.99
N ALA A 94 8.29 -18.79 -9.96
CA ALA A 94 7.75 -20.02 -10.55
C ALA A 94 7.55 -21.13 -9.50
N ALA A 95 8.51 -21.31 -8.58
CA ALA A 95 8.38 -22.31 -7.51
C ALA A 95 7.22 -21.96 -6.54
N LEU A 96 7.00 -20.68 -6.26
CA LEU A 96 5.89 -20.24 -5.43
C LEU A 96 4.53 -20.36 -6.13
N VAL A 97 4.48 -20.12 -7.44
CA VAL A 97 3.28 -20.35 -8.26
C VAL A 97 2.89 -21.82 -8.20
N GLU A 98 3.86 -22.73 -8.35
CA GLU A 98 3.64 -24.17 -8.23
C GLU A 98 3.21 -24.57 -6.81
N GLU A 99 3.90 -24.07 -5.78
CA GLU A 99 3.60 -24.41 -4.37
C GLU A 99 2.21 -23.95 -3.93
N PHE A 100 1.80 -22.74 -4.32
CA PHE A 100 0.53 -22.16 -3.89
C PHE A 100 -0.62 -22.43 -4.85
N GLY A 101 -0.34 -22.81 -6.09
CA GLY A 101 -1.35 -22.99 -7.14
C GLY A 101 -2.04 -21.68 -7.53
N VAL A 102 -1.33 -20.54 -7.45
CA VAL A 102 -1.86 -19.20 -7.73
C VAL A 102 -0.93 -18.45 -8.68
N GLY A 103 -1.44 -17.52 -9.47
CA GLY A 103 -0.64 -16.78 -10.45
C GLY A 103 0.31 -15.75 -9.83
N GLU A 104 1.35 -15.36 -10.57
CA GLU A 104 2.39 -14.42 -10.12
C GLU A 104 1.82 -13.09 -9.58
N GLN A 105 0.78 -12.57 -10.26
CA GLN A 105 0.12 -11.32 -9.89
C GLN A 105 -0.53 -11.38 -8.50
N ASP A 106 -1.08 -12.53 -8.13
CA ASP A 106 -1.71 -12.70 -6.83
C ASP A 106 -0.68 -12.84 -5.71
N ILE A 107 0.44 -13.53 -5.98
CA ILE A 107 1.58 -13.58 -5.06
C ILE A 107 2.15 -12.17 -4.85
N ALA A 108 2.41 -11.43 -5.93
CA ALA A 108 2.94 -10.07 -5.84
C ALA A 108 2.01 -9.13 -5.08
N ARG A 109 0.69 -9.19 -5.36
CA ARG A 109 -0.32 -8.43 -4.60
C ARG A 109 -0.31 -8.83 -3.13
N ARG A 110 -0.14 -10.12 -2.82
CA ARG A 110 -0.10 -10.60 -1.44
C ARG A 110 1.16 -10.15 -0.70
N CYS A 111 2.32 -10.19 -1.34
CA CYS A 111 3.57 -9.64 -0.78
C CYS A 111 3.40 -8.17 -0.38
N ILE A 112 2.80 -7.36 -1.25
CA ILE A 112 2.53 -5.94 -0.94
C ILE A 112 1.52 -5.79 0.19
N ALA A 113 0.43 -6.56 0.16
CA ALA A 113 -0.59 -6.53 1.21
C ALA A 113 -0.07 -6.98 2.59
N LEU A 114 0.98 -7.80 2.62
CA LEU A 114 1.69 -8.24 3.84
C LEU A 114 2.87 -7.32 4.21
N GLU A 115 3.08 -6.22 3.45
CA GLU A 115 4.20 -5.29 3.63
C GLU A 115 5.58 -5.97 3.53
N LEU A 116 5.69 -7.03 2.72
CA LEU A 116 6.96 -7.67 2.38
C LEU A 116 7.73 -6.84 1.35
N ALA A 117 6.99 -6.17 0.47
CA ALA A 117 7.48 -5.25 -0.55
C ALA A 117 6.54 -4.03 -0.63
N GLN A 118 7.06 -2.87 -1.01
CA GLN A 118 6.25 -1.67 -1.26
C GLN A 118 5.73 -1.64 -2.70
N THR A 119 6.46 -2.27 -3.62
CA THR A 119 6.17 -2.22 -5.06
C THR A 119 6.28 -3.58 -5.73
N ARG A 120 5.64 -3.73 -6.89
CA ARG A 120 5.84 -4.92 -7.74
C ARG A 120 7.27 -5.05 -8.24
N VAL A 121 7.99 -3.92 -8.37
CA VAL A 121 9.40 -3.90 -8.78
C VAL A 121 10.24 -4.67 -7.78
N GLU A 122 10.12 -4.35 -6.48
CA GLU A 122 10.79 -5.09 -5.40
C GLU A 122 10.44 -6.57 -5.38
N VAL A 123 9.16 -6.93 -5.61
CA VAL A 123 8.77 -8.35 -5.68
C VAL A 123 9.51 -9.06 -6.81
N VAL A 124 9.59 -8.46 -8.00
CA VAL A 124 10.28 -9.05 -9.15
C VAL A 124 11.80 -9.07 -8.94
N ASP A 125 12.38 -8.05 -8.33
CA ASP A 125 13.82 -8.03 -8.02
C ASP A 125 14.19 -9.13 -7.01
N HIS A 126 13.31 -9.42 -6.06
CA HIS A 126 13.55 -10.40 -4.99
C HIS A 126 13.24 -11.84 -5.40
N LEU A 127 12.10 -12.08 -6.07
CA LEU A 127 11.61 -13.43 -6.40
C LEU A 127 11.77 -13.79 -7.89
N GLY A 128 12.11 -12.82 -8.74
CA GLY A 128 12.01 -12.97 -10.19
C GLY A 128 10.56 -12.88 -10.70
N ALA A 129 10.41 -13.06 -12.01
CA ALA A 129 9.13 -13.22 -12.70
C ALA A 129 9.36 -13.90 -14.05
N GLU A 130 8.29 -14.48 -14.62
CA GLU A 130 8.30 -15.04 -15.96
C GLU A 130 8.62 -13.97 -17.02
N LEU A 131 9.55 -14.28 -17.92
CA LEU A 131 9.94 -13.37 -19.00
C LEU A 131 8.78 -13.18 -19.98
N GLY A 132 8.38 -11.93 -20.19
CA GLY A 132 7.23 -11.58 -21.03
C GLY A 132 5.88 -11.72 -20.34
N GLY A 133 5.85 -12.20 -19.08
CA GLY A 133 4.64 -12.24 -18.27
C GLY A 133 4.18 -10.84 -17.82
N ASP A 134 2.90 -10.74 -17.45
CA ASP A 134 2.27 -9.48 -17.02
C ASP A 134 3.00 -8.83 -15.84
N LEU A 135 3.52 -9.62 -14.89
CA LEU A 135 4.23 -9.11 -13.72
C LEU A 135 5.57 -8.48 -14.12
N ALA A 136 6.34 -9.15 -14.98
CA ALA A 136 7.59 -8.61 -15.51
C ALA A 136 7.35 -7.32 -16.31
N TYR A 137 6.30 -7.28 -17.14
CA TYR A 137 5.92 -6.06 -17.88
C TYR A 137 5.55 -4.91 -16.94
N GLN A 138 4.72 -5.16 -15.92
CA GLN A 138 4.35 -4.14 -14.93
C GLN A 138 5.53 -3.65 -14.10
N ALA A 139 6.45 -4.54 -13.73
CA ALA A 139 7.68 -4.15 -13.04
C ALA A 139 8.59 -3.28 -13.94
N ARG A 140 8.75 -3.64 -15.22
CA ARG A 140 9.48 -2.80 -16.18
C ARG A 140 8.86 -1.42 -16.31
N LEU A 141 7.55 -1.35 -16.53
CA LEU A 141 6.83 -0.08 -16.59
C LEU A 141 6.96 0.71 -15.27
N GLY A 142 6.97 0.01 -14.13
CA GLY A 142 7.22 0.61 -12.82
C GLY A 142 8.60 1.26 -12.73
N ARG A 143 9.66 0.57 -13.19
CA ARG A 143 11.03 1.09 -13.23
C ARG A 143 11.16 2.27 -14.19
N ASP A 144 10.63 2.15 -15.41
CA ASP A 144 10.66 3.23 -16.41
C ASP A 144 9.95 4.48 -15.88
N LYS A 145 8.82 4.31 -15.17
CA LYS A 145 8.11 5.41 -14.51
C LYS A 145 8.90 6.02 -13.36
N ALA A 146 9.57 5.21 -12.53
CA ALA A 146 10.41 5.74 -11.45
C ALA A 146 11.59 6.56 -12.01
N ASN A 147 12.20 6.10 -13.10
CA ASN A 147 13.32 6.77 -13.76
C ASN A 147 12.93 8.05 -14.52
N THR A 148 11.66 8.21 -14.87
CA THR A 148 11.13 9.39 -15.60
C THR A 148 10.31 10.32 -14.71
N ALA A 149 10.14 9.96 -13.44
CA ALA A 149 9.45 10.77 -12.47
C ALA A 149 10.31 11.97 -12.07
N VAL A 150 9.69 13.14 -12.00
CA VAL A 150 10.28 14.40 -11.53
C VAL A 150 9.54 14.87 -10.28
N GLY A 151 10.26 15.51 -9.37
CA GLY A 151 9.65 16.28 -8.28
C GLY A 151 9.13 17.61 -8.80
N VAL A 152 7.91 17.99 -8.44
CA VAL A 152 7.33 19.30 -8.77
C VAL A 152 7.05 20.02 -7.47
N LEU A 153 7.61 21.22 -7.32
CA LEU A 153 7.29 22.14 -6.25
C LEU A 153 6.42 23.26 -6.82
N ALA A 154 5.22 23.42 -6.26
CA ALA A 154 4.34 24.55 -6.52
C ALA A 154 4.07 25.29 -5.20
N ILE A 155 4.21 26.61 -5.21
CA ILE A 155 3.79 27.49 -4.12
C ILE A 155 2.69 28.40 -4.66
N THR A 156 1.56 28.42 -3.97
CA THR A 156 0.39 29.22 -4.38
C THR A 156 -0.04 30.15 -3.26
N SER A 157 -0.47 31.36 -3.60
CA SER A 157 -1.09 32.30 -2.65
C SER A 157 -2.46 31.80 -2.17
N ALA A 158 -3.03 32.46 -1.16
CA ALA A 158 -4.39 32.20 -0.70
C ALA A 158 -5.47 32.39 -1.79
N THR A 159 -5.19 33.18 -2.83
CA THR A 159 -6.10 33.38 -3.98
C THR A 159 -5.94 32.32 -5.07
N GLY A 160 -4.96 31.41 -4.90
CA GLY A 160 -4.63 30.36 -5.87
C GLY A 160 -3.67 30.81 -6.97
N ALA A 161 -3.09 32.00 -6.89
CA ALA A 161 -2.06 32.44 -7.83
C ALA A 161 -0.77 31.65 -7.61
N VAL A 162 -0.12 31.19 -8.68
CA VAL A 162 1.16 30.47 -8.59
C VAL A 162 2.27 31.48 -8.34
N LEU A 163 2.86 31.42 -7.15
CA LEU A 163 3.97 32.28 -6.74
C LEU A 163 5.33 31.68 -7.12
N HIS A 164 5.41 30.34 -7.12
CA HIS A 164 6.61 29.61 -7.52
C HIS A 164 6.24 28.27 -8.14
N LEU A 165 6.95 27.88 -9.20
CA LEU A 165 6.83 26.57 -9.80
C LEU A 165 8.21 26.11 -10.27
N SER A 166 8.67 24.96 -9.80
CA SER A 166 9.95 24.38 -10.22
C SER A 166 9.88 22.86 -10.36
N LEU A 167 10.75 22.33 -11.21
CA LEU A 167 10.93 20.91 -11.48
C LEU A 167 12.27 20.45 -10.93
N HIS A 168 12.29 19.24 -10.38
CA HIS A 168 13.42 18.64 -9.67
C HIS A 168 13.57 17.18 -10.08
N THR A 169 14.76 16.62 -9.87
CA THR A 169 15.06 15.22 -10.20
C THR A 169 14.16 14.25 -9.45
N ASP A 170 13.77 14.58 -8.23
CA ASP A 170 12.93 13.75 -7.36
C ASP A 170 12.18 14.60 -6.33
N ILE A 171 11.34 13.94 -5.53
CA ILE A 171 10.45 14.59 -4.55
C ILE A 171 11.22 15.18 -3.36
N ASP A 172 12.37 14.62 -3.01
CA ASP A 172 13.14 15.06 -1.84
C ASP A 172 14.00 16.29 -2.20
N THR A 173 14.56 16.32 -3.40
CA THR A 173 15.19 17.52 -4.00
C THR A 173 14.17 18.67 -4.10
N ALA A 174 12.93 18.38 -4.51
CA ALA A 174 11.86 19.38 -4.51
C ALA A 174 11.49 19.88 -3.10
N ALA A 175 11.58 19.00 -2.08
CA ALA A 175 11.33 19.36 -0.69
C ALA A 175 12.44 20.23 -0.11
N GLN A 176 13.70 19.92 -0.43
CA GLN A 176 14.84 20.76 -0.07
C GLN A 176 14.71 22.15 -0.70
N ALA A 177 14.46 22.21 -2.02
CA ALA A 177 14.26 23.48 -2.72
C ALA A 177 13.11 24.30 -2.12
N CYS A 178 12.06 23.66 -1.59
CA CYS A 178 10.98 24.36 -0.90
C CYS A 178 11.45 25.10 0.37
N GLY A 179 12.39 24.52 1.11
CA GLY A 179 12.99 25.15 2.29
C GLY A 179 13.95 26.30 1.95
N GLU A 180 14.55 26.25 0.76
CA GLU A 180 15.54 27.24 0.28
C GLU A 180 14.91 28.45 -0.43
N VAL A 181 13.64 28.38 -0.82
CA VAL A 181 12.94 29.50 -1.47
C VAL A 181 12.93 30.72 -0.54
N ASP A 182 13.45 31.84 -1.05
CA ASP A 182 13.48 33.12 -0.36
C ASP A 182 12.06 33.64 -0.11
N GLU A 183 11.73 33.88 1.16
CA GLU A 183 10.42 34.39 1.56
C GLU A 183 10.18 35.80 1.04
N THR A 184 11.24 36.60 0.85
CA THR A 184 11.13 37.96 0.30
C THR A 184 10.78 37.99 -1.18
N ALA A 185 10.94 36.86 -1.88
CA ALA A 185 10.55 36.69 -3.27
C ALA A 185 9.07 36.30 -3.45
N LEU A 186 8.35 36.01 -2.36
CA LEU A 186 6.93 35.68 -2.39
C LEU A 186 6.09 36.91 -2.04
N GLU A 187 5.56 37.55 -3.08
CA GLU A 187 4.84 38.83 -2.96
C GLU A 187 3.51 38.73 -2.17
N ASP A 188 2.90 37.54 -2.10
CA ASP A 188 1.58 37.31 -1.48
C ASP A 188 1.60 36.20 -0.42
N LEU A 189 1.75 36.59 0.85
CA LEU A 189 1.50 35.73 2.01
C LEU A 189 0.08 35.95 2.58
N PRO A 190 -0.60 34.92 3.11
CA PRO A 190 -0.12 33.55 3.32
C PRO A 190 -0.15 32.70 2.05
N ALA A 191 0.84 31.81 1.93
CA ALA A 191 0.98 30.86 0.83
C ALA A 191 0.85 29.39 1.30
N VAL A 192 0.61 28.51 0.35
CA VAL A 192 0.54 27.05 0.51
C VAL A 192 1.54 26.43 -0.45
N TRP A 193 2.27 25.42 -0.01
CA TRP A 193 3.16 24.64 -0.87
C TRP A 193 2.56 23.26 -1.17
N ALA A 194 2.85 22.76 -2.37
CA ALA A 194 2.56 21.42 -2.80
C ALA A 194 3.79 20.84 -3.50
N ILE A 195 4.30 19.73 -2.97
CA ILE A 195 5.38 18.97 -3.57
C ILE A 195 4.82 17.64 -4.04
N ALA A 196 5.04 17.28 -5.29
CA ALA A 196 4.46 16.07 -5.83
C ALA A 196 5.34 15.41 -6.88
N THR A 197 5.31 14.08 -6.92
CA THR A 197 5.98 13.33 -7.98
C THR A 197 5.10 13.31 -9.24
N ARG A 198 5.68 13.62 -10.41
CA ARG A 198 5.00 13.60 -11.71
C ARG A 198 5.81 12.82 -12.73
N VAL A 199 5.14 12.07 -13.59
CA VAL A 199 5.75 11.53 -14.81
C VAL A 199 5.28 12.43 -15.94
N LEU A 200 6.23 13.01 -16.71
CA LEU A 200 5.89 13.91 -17.81
C LEU A 200 4.99 13.19 -18.83
N GLY A 201 3.85 13.79 -19.16
CA GLY A 201 2.85 13.21 -20.07
C GLY A 201 1.79 12.31 -19.42
N GLU A 202 1.84 12.07 -18.10
CA GLU A 202 0.77 11.37 -17.35
C GLU A 202 -0.12 12.35 -16.53
N GLY A 203 -1.36 11.95 -16.24
CA GLY A 203 -2.32 12.70 -15.40
C GLY A 203 -1.95 12.77 -13.89
N SER A 204 -2.85 13.31 -13.05
CA SER A 204 -2.51 13.78 -11.69
C SER A 204 -2.12 12.70 -10.64
N ALA A 205 -0.98 12.98 -9.99
CA ALA A 205 -0.39 12.59 -8.69
C ALA A 205 -0.64 11.24 -8.01
N ARG A 206 0.47 10.53 -7.69
CA ARG A 206 0.52 9.35 -6.80
C ARG A 206 0.87 9.70 -5.34
N ALA A 207 1.84 10.60 -5.14
CA ALA A 207 2.26 11.11 -3.84
C ALA A 207 2.33 12.63 -3.91
N THR A 208 1.64 13.29 -2.99
CA THR A 208 1.62 14.75 -2.85
C THR A 208 1.82 15.06 -1.38
N ARG A 209 2.84 15.86 -1.08
CA ARG A 209 3.01 16.52 0.22
C ARG A 209 2.46 17.93 0.06
N THR A 210 1.66 18.39 1.02
CA THR A 210 1.12 19.76 1.03
C THR A 210 1.25 20.34 2.42
N GLY A 211 1.41 21.65 2.53
CA GLY A 211 1.43 22.33 3.82
C GLY A 211 1.31 23.83 3.69
N SER A 212 1.13 24.49 4.82
CA SER A 212 1.20 25.94 4.87
C SER A 212 2.64 26.41 4.69
N TRP A 213 2.84 27.59 4.11
CA TRP A 213 4.17 28.18 3.98
C TRP A 213 4.90 28.33 5.32
N ALA A 214 4.14 28.64 6.37
CA ALA A 214 4.64 28.75 7.75
C ALA A 214 5.21 27.43 8.30
N GLU A 215 4.79 26.28 7.75
CA GLU A 215 5.20 24.94 8.15
C GLU A 215 6.06 24.26 7.07
N ARG A 216 6.77 25.05 6.24
CA ARG A 216 7.60 24.51 5.18
C ARG A 216 8.72 23.60 5.73
N PRO A 217 9.18 22.60 4.96
CA PRO A 217 10.32 21.79 5.33
C PRO A 217 11.53 22.68 5.66
N ALA A 218 12.25 22.37 6.74
CA ALA A 218 13.50 23.07 7.03
C ALA A 218 14.52 22.77 5.91
N ALA A 219 15.28 23.78 5.50
CA ALA A 219 16.43 23.56 4.64
C ALA A 219 17.50 22.80 5.44
N GLU A 220 17.55 21.47 5.30
CA GLU A 220 18.68 20.70 5.81
C GLU A 220 19.89 21.03 4.93
N HIS A 221 20.86 21.74 5.47
CA HIS A 221 22.14 21.96 4.79
C HIS A 221 22.91 20.65 4.74
N HIS A 222 22.86 19.96 3.60
CA HIS A 222 23.84 18.92 3.31
C HIS A 222 25.19 19.58 3.02
N THR A 223 26.07 19.59 4.01
CA THR A 223 27.51 19.61 3.75
C THR A 223 27.85 18.34 2.97
N ASP A 224 28.45 18.48 1.79
CA ASP A 224 29.08 17.43 0.98
C ASP A 224 30.27 16.80 1.74
N GLU A 225 30.00 16.15 2.86
CA GLU A 225 30.88 15.13 3.41
C GLU A 225 30.24 13.79 3.07
N VAL A 226 30.90 13.03 2.19
CA VAL A 226 30.63 11.61 1.96
C VAL A 226 30.82 10.90 3.30
N SER A 227 29.74 10.80 4.06
CA SER A 227 29.68 10.09 5.32
C SER A 227 28.63 8.99 5.17
N ASP A 228 29.10 7.76 5.04
CA ASP A 228 28.31 6.54 5.08
C ASP A 228 27.61 6.43 6.44
N SER A 229 26.47 7.11 6.59
CA SER A 229 25.63 7.03 7.77
C SER A 229 24.21 7.42 7.40
N VAL A 230 23.50 6.51 6.75
CA VAL A 230 22.04 6.57 6.59
C VAL A 230 21.41 6.35 7.98
N ALA A 231 21.20 7.44 8.72
CA ALA A 231 20.31 7.43 9.87
C ALA A 231 18.88 7.24 9.36
N THR A 232 18.48 5.97 9.27
CA THR A 232 17.15 5.57 8.85
C THR A 232 16.17 6.03 9.94
N ALA A 233 15.34 7.03 9.65
CA ALA A 233 14.19 7.36 10.48
C ALA A 233 13.43 6.05 10.75
N ALA A 234 13.17 5.74 12.03
CA ALA A 234 12.62 4.47 12.45
C ALA A 234 11.23 4.25 11.84
N GLN A 235 11.19 3.59 10.68
CA GLN A 235 9.96 3.08 10.11
C GLN A 235 9.34 2.11 11.13
N PRO A 236 8.01 2.17 11.35
CA PRO A 236 7.35 1.22 12.23
C PRO A 236 7.69 -0.20 11.76
N VAL A 237 8.35 -0.96 12.63
CA VAL A 237 8.83 -2.31 12.31
C VAL A 237 7.63 -3.16 11.89
N SER A 238 7.53 -3.49 10.59
CA SER A 238 6.42 -4.25 10.02
C SER A 238 6.15 -5.50 10.85
N ARG A 239 4.87 -5.76 11.17
CA ARG A 239 4.45 -6.79 12.13
C ARG A 239 5.03 -8.18 11.81
N TRP A 240 5.28 -8.49 10.53
CA TRP A 240 5.85 -9.76 10.09
C TRP A 240 7.30 -9.97 10.56
N ARG A 241 8.09 -8.92 10.79
CA ARG A 241 9.46 -9.07 11.34
C ARG A 241 9.48 -9.68 12.75
N ARG A 242 8.35 -9.67 13.46
CA ARG A 242 8.19 -10.36 14.75
C ARG A 242 8.06 -11.88 14.59
N LEU A 243 7.54 -12.34 13.44
CA LEU A 243 7.40 -13.78 13.12
C LEU A 243 8.75 -14.44 12.79
N LEU A 244 9.74 -13.65 12.37
CA LEU A 244 11.09 -14.14 12.09
C LEU A 244 12.01 -14.22 13.32
N LYS A 245 11.56 -13.74 14.49
CA LYS A 245 12.37 -13.89 15.70
C LYS A 245 12.32 -15.35 16.16
N PRO A 246 13.47 -16.02 16.37
CA PRO A 246 13.48 -17.35 16.94
C PRO A 246 12.75 -17.30 18.29
N ARG A 247 11.75 -18.18 18.46
CA ARG A 247 11.16 -18.42 19.76
C ARG A 247 12.24 -19.05 20.62
N THR A 248 12.89 -18.25 21.46
CA THR A 248 13.76 -18.76 22.53
C THR A 248 12.86 -19.56 23.47
N CYS A 249 13.04 -20.88 23.48
CA CYS A 249 12.50 -21.78 24.49
C CYS A 249 13.10 -21.47 25.86
#